data_AF-A0A0A2BVI5-F1
#
_entry.id   AF-A0A0A2BVI5-F1
#
_cell.length_a   1.000
_cell.length_b   1.000
_cell.length_c   1.000
_cell.angle_alpha   90.00
_cell.angle_beta   90.00
_cell.angle_gamma   90.00
#
_symmetry.space_group_name_H-M   'P 1'
#
loop_
_entity.id
_entity.type
_entity.pdbx_description
1 polymer ?
#
loop_
_entity_poly.entity_id
_entity_poly.type
_entity_poly.pdbx_seq_one_letter_code
_entity_poly.pdbx_strand_id
1 'polypeptide(L)' 'MTIRMLTTETRRRIEEIIDRLAKGELVTLEERIQLKKYSTHIPFIAGKVNQALRRREKY' A
#
# COMPACT_ATOMS: atom_id res chain seq x y z
N MET A 1 14.89 4.23 15.06
CA MET A 1 14.10 3.33 14.17
C MET A 1 14.71 3.37 12.78
N THR A 2 15.44 2.31 12.40
CA THR A 2 16.06 2.24 11.07
C THR A 2 14.97 1.92 10.05
N ILE A 3 14.54 2.90 9.28
CA ILE A 3 13.65 2.68 8.14
C ILE A 3 14.44 1.81 7.17
N ARG A 4 14.17 0.49 7.16
CA ARG A 4 14.71 -0.38 6.11
C ARG A 4 14.17 0.14 4.79
N MET A 5 15.05 0.74 4.00
CA MET A 5 14.71 1.12 2.63
C MET A 5 14.18 -0.10 1.90
N LEU A 6 12.96 0.00 1.41
CA LEU A 6 12.42 -0.98 0.47
C LEU A 6 13.35 -1.04 -0.74
N THR A 7 13.60 -2.24 -1.25
CA THR A 7 14.17 -2.38 -2.59
C THR A 7 13.24 -1.72 -3.60
N THR A 8 13.80 -1.17 -4.68
CA THR A 8 13.04 -0.48 -5.74
C THR A 8 11.90 -1.35 -6.27
N GLU A 9 12.14 -2.65 -6.44
CA GLU A 9 11.15 -3.62 -6.89
C GLU A 9 10.01 -3.80 -5.88
N THR A 10 10.33 -3.92 -4.58
CA THR A 10 9.31 -4.09 -3.54
C THR A 10 8.46 -2.83 -3.42
N ARG A 11 9.08 -1.64 -3.51
CA ARG A 11 8.35 -0.38 -3.55
C ARG A 11 7.38 -0.35 -4.73
N ARG A 12 7.85 -0.67 -5.93
CA ARG A 12 7.03 -0.66 -7.15
C ARG A 12 5.81 -1.59 -7.03
N ARG A 13 6.02 -2.83 -6.58
CA ARG A 13 4.91 -3.77 -6.33
C ARG A 13 3.90 -3.24 -5.33
N ILE A 14 4.36 -2.65 -4.22
CA ILE A 14 3.47 -2.07 -3.21
C ILE A 14 2.64 -0.92 -3.82
N GLU A 15 3.27 -0.06 -4.62
CA GLU A 15 2.58 1.04 -5.29
C GLU A 15 1.51 0.55 -6.28
N GLU A 16 1.79 -0.51 -7.04
CA GLU A 16 0.78 -1.13 -7.92
C GLU A 16 -0.42 -1.66 -7.16
N ILE A 17 -0.20 -2.32 -6.01
CA ILE A 17 -1.29 -2.81 -5.16
C ILE A 17 -2.11 -1.63 -4.60
N ILE A 18 -1.45 -0.55 -4.17
CA ILE A 18 -2.12 0.65 -3.65
C ILE A 18 -2.95 1.33 -4.74
N ASP A 19 -2.44 1.42 -5.96
CA ASP A 19 -3.15 2.02 -7.09
C ASP A 19 -4.40 1.22 -7.45
N ARG A 20 -4.28 -0.11 -7.53
CA ARG A 20 -5.43 -1.03 -7.71
C ARG A 20 -6.46 -0.86 -6.60
N LEU A 21 -6.00 -0.76 -5.34
CA LEU A 21 -6.87 -0.50 -4.19
C LEU A 21 -7.61 0.84 -4.32
N ALA A 22 -6.92 1.89 -4.78
CA ALA A 22 -7.49 3.23 -4.96
C ALA A 22 -8.55 3.27 -6.07
N LYS A 23 -8.39 2.45 -7.11
CA LYS A 23 -9.34 2.28 -8.22
C LYS A 23 -10.55 1.42 -7.87
N GLY A 24 -10.58 0.83 -6.66
CA GLY A 24 -11.64 -0.08 -6.24
C GLY A 24 -11.52 -1.49 -6.84
N GLU A 25 -10.39 -1.83 -7.44
CA GLU A 25 -10.15 -3.15 -8.01
C GLU A 25 -9.99 -4.22 -6.93
N LEU A 26 -10.19 -5.49 -7.30
CA LEU A 26 -9.99 -6.62 -6.40
C LEU A 26 -8.51 -6.75 -6.04
N VAL A 27 -8.23 -6.71 -4.75
CA VAL A 27 -6.91 -6.94 -4.14
C VAL A 27 -6.99 -8.20 -3.29
N THR A 28 -6.07 -9.14 -3.50
CA THR A 28 -6.08 -10.44 -2.83
C THR A 28 -5.79 -10.31 -1.33
N LEU A 29 -6.08 -11.37 -0.57
CA LEU A 29 -5.80 -11.41 0.86
C LEU A 29 -4.30 -11.28 1.15
N GLU A 30 -3.45 -11.94 0.35
CA GLU A 30 -1.99 -11.87 0.49
C GLU A 30 -1.46 -10.45 0.27
N GLU A 31 -1.95 -9.77 -0.79
CA GLU A 31 -1.60 -8.38 -1.10
C GLU A 31 -1.99 -7.43 0.05
N ARG A 32 -3.16 -7.66 0.66
CA ARG A 32 -3.62 -6.89 1.84
C ARG A 32 -2.76 -7.13 3.07
N ILE A 33 -2.38 -8.39 3.34
CA ILE A 33 -1.49 -8.74 4.46
C ILE A 33 -0.12 -8.06 4.26
N GLN A 34 0.40 -8.09 3.03
CA GLN A 34 1.65 -7.45 2.67
C GLN A 34 1.57 -5.92 2.88
N LEU A 35 0.51 -5.27 2.40
CA LEU A 35 0.28 -3.84 2.64
C LEU A 35 0.18 -3.50 4.13
N LYS A 36 -0.51 -4.32 4.91
CA LYS A 36 -0.64 -4.13 6.37
C LYS A 36 0.72 -4.26 7.07
N LYS A 37 1.54 -5.23 6.68
CA LYS A 37 2.90 -5.40 7.20
C LYS A 37 3.75 -4.16 6.93
N TYR A 38 3.75 -3.65 5.70
CA TYR A 38 4.57 -2.49 5.35
C TYR A 38 4.04 -1.18 5.93
N SER A 39 2.72 -0.97 5.96
CA SER A 39 2.13 0.23 6.58
C SER A 39 2.39 0.31 8.09
N THR A 40 2.48 -0.82 8.78
CA THR A 40 2.84 -0.86 10.22
C THR A 40 4.26 -0.33 10.48
N HIS A 41 5.20 -0.60 9.57
CA HIS A 41 6.62 -0.26 9.78
C HIS A 41 7.10 0.96 9.00
N ILE A 42 6.38 1.37 7.95
CA ILE A 42 6.78 2.42 7.03
C ILE A 42 5.67 3.48 6.95
N PRO A 43 5.82 4.61 7.66
CA PRO A 43 4.80 5.67 7.71
C PRO A 43 4.40 6.20 6.33
N PHE A 44 5.34 6.24 5.39
CA PHE A 44 5.08 6.64 4.01
C PHE A 44 4.07 5.73 3.30
N ILE A 45 4.17 4.41 3.50
CA ILE A 45 3.23 3.44 2.93
C ILE A 45 1.86 3.58 3.61
N ALA A 46 1.82 3.76 4.94
CA ALA A 46 0.58 4.00 5.66
C ALA A 46 -0.16 5.24 5.12
N GLY A 47 0.55 6.34 4.86
CA GLY A 47 -0.01 7.55 4.27
C GLY A 47 -0.63 7.30 2.88
N LYS A 48 0.08 6.57 2.02
CA LYS A 48 -0.42 6.20 0.68
C LYS A 48 -1.64 5.30 0.73
N VAL A 49 -1.65 4.29 1.60
CA VAL A 49 -2.80 3.39 1.79
C VAL A 49 -4.03 4.18 2.26
N ASN A 50 -3.87 5.05 3.26
CA ASN A 50 -4.98 5.89 3.74
C ASN A 50 -5.51 6.84 2.66
N GLN A 51 -4.62 7.40 1.82
CA GLN A 51 -5.05 8.21 0.68
C GLN A 51 -5.82 7.37 -0.35
N ALA A 52 -5.34 6.17 -0.68
CA ALA A 52 -6.01 5.25 -1.60
C ALA A 52 -7.40 4.87 -1.11
N LEU A 53 -7.55 4.55 0.19
CA LEU A 53 -8.84 4.22 0.80
C LEU A 53 -9.83 5.40 0.71
N ARG A 54 -9.40 6.61 1.05
CA ARG A 54 -10.25 7.82 0.90
C ARG A 54 -10.63 8.11 -0.55
N ARG A 55 -9.75 7.79 -1.50
CA ARG A 55 -10.01 7.99 -2.92
C ARG A 55 -11.04 6.98 -3.43
N ARG A 56 -10.95 5.74 -2.95
CA ARG A 56 -11.94 4.69 -3.22
C ARG A 56 -13.33 5.07 -2.72
N GLU A 57 -13.47 5.71 -1.56
CA GLU A 57 -14.78 6.17 -1.06
C GLU A 57 -15.47 7.21 -1.98
N LYS A 58 -14.73 7.83 -2.92
CA LYS A 58 -15.29 8.78 -3.89
C LYS A 58 -15.78 8.13 -5.20
N TYR A 59 -15.53 6.84 -5.42
CA TYR A 59 -15.92 6.08 -6.61
C TYR A 59 -16.90 4.96 -6.23
#